data_AF-A0A377WE82-F1
#
_entry.id   AF-A0A377WE82-F1
#
_cell.length_a   1.000
_cell.length_b   1.000
_cell.length_c   1.000
_cell.angle_alpha   90.00
_cell.angle_beta   90.00
_cell.angle_gamma   90.00
#
_symmetry.space_group_name_H-M   'P 1'
#
loop_
_entity.id
_entity.type
_entity.pdbx_description
1 polymer ?
#
loop_
_entity_poly.entity_id
_entity_poly.type
_entity_poly.pdbx_seq_one_letter_code
_entity_poly.pdbx_strand_id
1 'polypeptide(L)'
;MAHQAQTLIHDARVPFKLLIDTFHHHLYPQAADEFSQVEVADIGLVHLSGVDDNRPREQLTDAERIMLTPQDRLGTCEQVKALEARGYQGVYAFEPFAPSWRNGAKRISSAKIEQSIALIQRHCA
;
A
#
# COMPACT_ATOMS: atom_id res chain seq x y z
N MET A 1 13.29 2.80 3.94
CA MET A 1 12.50 3.52 4.97
C MET A 1 11.68 2.63 5.90
N ALA A 2 10.92 1.63 5.45
CA ALA A 2 10.06 0.83 6.34
C ALA A 2 10.84 0.14 7.48
N HIS A 3 11.95 -0.53 7.15
CA HIS A 3 12.84 -1.15 8.12
C HIS A 3 13.43 -0.09 9.07
N GLN A 4 13.95 1.01 8.53
CA GLN A 4 14.50 2.12 9.33
C GLN A 4 13.48 2.71 10.32
N ALA A 5 12.23 2.89 9.90
CA ALA A 5 11.16 3.38 10.76
C ALA A 5 10.86 2.39 11.90
N GLN A 6 10.86 1.09 11.61
CA GLN A 6 10.70 0.05 12.62
C GLN A 6 11.88 0.03 13.61
N THR A 7 13.12 0.16 13.13
CA THR A 7 14.30 0.30 13.99
C THR A 7 14.14 1.47 14.95
N LEU A 8 13.70 2.64 14.46
CA LEU A 8 13.49 3.82 15.31
C LEU A 8 12.39 3.59 16.36
N ILE A 9 11.30 2.90 16.00
CA ILE A 9 10.23 2.53 16.94
C ILE A 9 10.78 1.62 18.05
N HIS A 10 11.55 0.60 17.68
CA HIS A 10 12.17 -0.34 18.63
C HIS A 10 13.18 0.36 19.55
N ASP A 11 14.06 1.19 18.99
CA ASP A 11 15.08 1.94 19.74
C ASP A 11 14.46 2.92 20.73
N ALA A 12 13.36 3.57 20.34
CA ALA A 12 12.61 4.47 21.20
C ALA A 12 11.82 3.75 22.31
N ARG A 13 11.68 2.42 22.24
CA ARG A 13 10.95 1.58 23.22
C ARG A 13 9.50 2.03 23.43
N VAL A 14 8.84 2.45 22.35
CA VAL A 14 7.44 2.87 22.33
C VAL A 14 6.54 1.75 21.81
N PRO A 15 5.25 1.70 22.19
CA PRO A 15 4.32 0.65 21.74
C PRO A 15 3.74 0.91 20.34
N PHE A 16 4.39 1.75 19.53
CA PHE A 16 3.92 2.06 18.19
C PHE A 16 4.17 0.89 17.24
N LYS A 17 3.36 0.82 16.19
CA LYS A 17 3.50 -0.17 15.12
C LYS A 17 3.74 0.52 13.80
N LEU A 18 4.37 -0.20 12.87
CA LEU A 18 4.63 0.28 11.53
C LEU A 18 3.35 0.28 10.69
N LEU A 19 3.12 1.35 9.93
CA LEU A 19 2.15 1.39 8.85
C LEU A 19 2.90 1.21 7.53
N ILE A 20 2.51 0.21 6.74
CA ILE A 20 3.02 0.03 5.39
C ILE A 20 2.02 0.64 4.41
N ASP A 21 2.49 1.51 3.53
CA ASP A 21 1.68 2.10 2.46
C ASP A 21 2.28 1.69 1.11
N THR A 22 1.48 1.07 0.25
CA THR A 22 1.97 0.51 -1.03
C THR A 22 2.48 1.59 -2.00
N PHE A 23 1.95 2.81 -1.91
CA PHE A 23 2.43 3.95 -2.68
C PHE A 23 3.79 4.41 -2.19
N HIS A 24 3.94 4.66 -0.88
CA HIS A 24 5.21 5.07 -0.29
C HIS A 24 6.30 4.00 -0.41
N HIS A 25 5.92 2.72 -0.33
CA HIS A 25 6.81 1.60 -0.60
C HIS A 25 7.30 1.66 -2.06
N HIS A 26 6.40 1.83 -3.04
CA HIS A 26 6.78 1.93 -4.45
C HIS A 26 7.69 3.14 -4.74
N LEU A 27 7.41 4.30 -4.13
CA LEU A 27 8.22 5.51 -4.30
C LEU A 27 9.67 5.33 -3.81
N TYR A 28 9.90 4.43 -2.86
CA TYR A 28 11.22 4.20 -2.30
C TYR A 28 11.97 3.10 -3.09
N PRO A 29 13.03 3.42 -3.87
CA PRO A 29 13.64 2.46 -4.79
C PRO A 29 14.22 1.20 -4.15
N GLN A 30 14.74 1.32 -2.94
CA GLN A 30 15.35 0.23 -2.18
C GLN A 30 14.33 -0.51 -1.30
N ALA A 31 13.03 -0.22 -1.44
CA ALA A 31 12.01 -0.76 -0.55
C ALA A 31 11.96 -2.29 -0.58
N ALA A 32 12.04 -2.90 -1.77
CA ALA A 32 11.97 -4.36 -1.90
C ALA A 32 13.12 -5.07 -1.16
N ASP A 33 14.34 -4.54 -1.28
CA ASP A 33 15.53 -5.10 -0.64
C ASP A 33 15.43 -4.98 0.89
N GLU A 34 15.05 -3.80 1.38
CA GLU A 34 14.89 -3.54 2.83
C GLU A 34 13.67 -4.25 3.43
N PHE A 35 12.64 -4.54 2.64
CA PHE A 35 11.39 -5.10 3.16
C PHE A 35 11.58 -6.47 3.81
N SER A 36 12.53 -7.25 3.30
CA SER A 36 12.92 -8.55 3.89
C SER A 36 13.32 -8.45 5.37
N GLN A 37 13.78 -7.27 5.81
CA GLN A 37 14.25 -6.99 7.17
C GLN A 37 13.14 -6.42 8.09
N VAL A 38 11.93 -6.19 7.55
CA VAL A 38 10.79 -5.68 8.34
C VAL A 38 10.14 -6.83 9.10
N GLU A 39 10.00 -6.72 10.41
CA GLU A 39 9.26 -7.67 11.24
C GLU A 39 7.76 -7.51 11.03
N VAL A 40 7.11 -8.52 10.44
CA VAL A 40 5.69 -8.45 10.05
C VAL A 40 4.75 -8.37 11.25
N ALA A 41 5.13 -8.96 12.40
CA ALA A 41 4.34 -8.93 13.64
C ALA A 41 4.14 -7.49 14.20
N ASP A 42 5.05 -6.58 13.84
CA ASP A 42 5.05 -5.18 14.27
C ASP A 42 4.42 -4.24 13.25
N ILE A 43 3.82 -4.77 12.18
CA ILE A 43 2.97 -4.01 11.27
C ILE A 43 1.57 -3.90 11.89
N GLY A 44 1.08 -2.68 12.04
CA GLY A 44 -0.23 -2.38 12.62
C GLY A 44 -1.34 -2.25 11.58
N LEU A 45 -0.99 -1.78 10.38
CA LEU A 45 -1.94 -1.47 9.30
C LEU A 45 -1.22 -1.45 7.95
N VAL A 46 -1.93 -1.85 6.89
CA VAL A 46 -1.47 -1.68 5.51
C VAL A 46 -2.44 -0.78 4.75
N HIS A 47 -1.93 0.32 4.18
CA HIS A 47 -2.65 1.19 3.26
C HIS A 47 -2.45 0.74 1.82
N LEU A 48 -3.56 0.63 1.10
CA LEU A 48 -3.61 0.21 -0.29
C LEU A 48 -4.14 1.35 -1.17
N SER A 49 -3.41 1.65 -2.23
CA SER A 49 -3.91 2.43 -3.36
C SER A 49 -3.31 1.87 -4.65
N GLY A 50 -3.82 2.29 -5.80
CA GLY A 50 -3.24 1.98 -7.10
C GLY A 50 -2.83 3.24 -7.85
N VAL A 51 -1.99 3.08 -8.87
CA VAL A 51 -1.63 4.15 -9.82
C VAL A 51 -1.62 3.60 -11.23
N ASP A 52 -2.42 4.20 -12.12
CA ASP A 52 -2.40 3.91 -13.56
C ASP A 52 -1.60 4.95 -14.35
N ASP A 53 -1.37 6.14 -13.77
CA ASP A 53 -0.66 7.24 -14.41
C ASP A 53 0.74 6.79 -14.83
N ASN A 54 1.14 7.11 -16.07
CA ASN A 54 2.35 6.58 -16.70
C ASN A 54 3.61 7.43 -16.44
N ARG A 55 3.53 8.51 -15.68
CA ARG A 55 4.68 9.36 -15.38
C ARG A 55 5.79 8.59 -14.64
N PRO A 56 7.03 9.11 -14.66
CA PRO A 56 8.12 8.55 -13.86
C PRO A 56 7.73 8.50 -12.37
N ARG A 57 8.21 7.46 -11.68
CA ARG A 57 7.92 7.24 -10.25
C ARG A 57 8.22 8.47 -9.41
N GLU A 58 9.32 9.16 -9.71
CA GLU A 58 9.80 10.33 -8.96
C GLU A 58 8.88 11.56 -9.12
N GLN A 59 7.93 11.51 -10.06
CA GLN A 59 6.95 12.57 -10.33
C GLN A 59 5.53 12.20 -9.84
N LEU A 60 5.35 11.00 -9.30
CA LEU A 60 4.08 10.60 -8.70
C LEU A 60 3.87 11.34 -7.37
N THR A 61 2.66 11.82 -7.18
CA THR A 61 2.21 12.45 -5.93
C THR A 61 0.96 11.75 -5.44
N ASP A 62 0.47 12.13 -4.26
CA ASP A 62 -0.80 11.62 -3.76
C ASP A 62 -1.97 11.86 -4.75
N ALA A 63 -1.89 12.90 -5.60
CA ALA A 63 -2.94 13.21 -6.56
C ALA A 63 -3.16 12.09 -7.61
N GLU A 64 -2.20 11.18 -7.78
CA GLU A 64 -2.30 10.05 -8.70
C GLU A 64 -2.85 8.77 -8.05
N ARG A 65 -3.03 8.75 -6.71
CA ARG A 65 -3.48 7.57 -5.96
C ARG A 65 -4.97 7.31 -6.18
N ILE A 66 -5.30 6.20 -6.81
CA ILE A 66 -6.66 5.74 -7.12
C ILE A 66 -6.97 4.40 -6.42
N MET A 67 -8.19 3.88 -6.63
CA MET A 67 -8.51 2.48 -6.28
C MET A 67 -7.77 1.53 -7.22
N LEU A 68 -7.55 0.28 -6.80
CA LEU A 68 -6.80 -0.71 -7.58
C LEU A 68 -7.52 -1.03 -8.89
N THR A 69 -6.72 -1.13 -9.95
CA THR A 69 -7.13 -1.55 -11.29
C THR A 69 -6.18 -2.67 -11.77
N PRO A 70 -6.50 -3.39 -12.85
CA PRO A 70 -5.55 -4.29 -13.49
C PRO A 70 -4.30 -3.60 -14.08
N GLN A 71 -4.33 -2.27 -14.23
CA GLN A 71 -3.22 -1.47 -14.77
C GLN A 71 -2.32 -0.91 -13.66
N ASP A 72 -2.54 -1.28 -12.39
CA ASP A 72 -1.77 -0.79 -11.26
C ASP A 72 -0.26 -0.96 -11.49
N ARG A 73 0.46 0.15 -11.38
CA ARG A 73 1.92 0.22 -11.54
C ARG A 73 2.67 0.12 -10.23
N LEU A 74 1.98 0.19 -9.09
CA LEU A 74 2.62 0.07 -7.78
C LEU A 74 3.03 -1.36 -7.45
N GLY A 75 2.46 -2.36 -8.15
CA GLY A 75 2.64 -3.77 -7.80
C GLY A 75 1.89 -4.14 -6.52
N THR A 76 0.76 -3.48 -6.25
CA THR A 76 0.02 -3.60 -4.98
C THR A 76 -0.33 -5.04 -4.64
N CYS A 77 -0.81 -5.82 -5.61
CA CYS A 77 -1.12 -7.23 -5.39
C CYS A 77 0.11 -8.06 -5.00
N GLU A 78 1.27 -7.81 -5.61
CA GLU A 78 2.52 -8.51 -5.27
C GLU A 78 3.01 -8.11 -3.87
N GLN A 79 2.89 -6.83 -3.51
CA GLN A 79 3.20 -6.36 -2.16
C GLN A 79 2.30 -7.03 -1.10
N VAL A 80 0.98 -7.14 -1.36
CA VAL A 80 0.05 -7.85 -0.47
C VAL A 80 0.40 -9.34 -0.39
N LYS A 81 0.67 -10.00 -1.52
CA LYS A 81 1.08 -11.40 -1.54
C LYS A 81 2.35 -11.65 -0.73
N ALA A 82 3.32 -10.75 -0.80
CA ALA A 82 4.55 -10.84 0.00
C ALA A 82 4.30 -10.66 1.50
N LEU A 83 3.35 -9.80 1.89
CA LEU A 83 2.91 -9.63 3.28
C LEU A 83 2.20 -10.90 3.81
N GLU A 84 1.23 -11.43 3.06
CA GLU A 84 0.49 -12.65 3.40
C GLU A 84 1.43 -13.86 3.52
N ALA A 85 2.37 -14.03 2.58
CA ALA A 85 3.35 -15.11 2.60
C ALA A 85 4.28 -15.06 3.81
N ARG A 86 4.44 -13.88 4.42
CA ARG A 86 5.21 -13.67 5.66
C ARG A 86 4.35 -13.65 6.92
N GLY A 87 3.06 -13.96 6.79
CA GLY A 87 2.15 -14.16 7.91
C GLY A 87 1.45 -12.91 8.43
N TYR A 88 1.37 -11.82 7.65
CA TYR A 88 0.54 -10.69 8.02
C TYR A 88 -0.93 -11.11 8.04
N GLN A 89 -1.64 -10.83 9.15
CA GLN A 89 -3.07 -11.12 9.32
C GLN A 89 -3.85 -9.89 9.80
N GLY A 90 -3.26 -8.69 9.63
CA GLY A 90 -3.85 -7.44 10.06
C GLY A 90 -4.83 -6.85 9.03
N VAL A 91 -5.12 -5.57 9.19
CA VAL A 91 -6.09 -4.86 8.35
C VAL A 91 -5.42 -4.28 7.11
N TYR A 92 -6.09 -4.43 5.97
CA TYR A 92 -5.82 -3.67 4.75
C TYR A 92 -6.88 -2.58 4.58
N ALA A 93 -6.46 -1.33 4.41
CA ALA A 93 -7.34 -0.19 4.23
C ALA A 93 -7.07 0.50 2.88
N PHE A 94 -8.11 0.75 2.09
CA PHE A 94 -7.97 1.50 0.84
C PHE A 94 -7.84 3.00 1.12
N GLU A 95 -6.79 3.64 0.58
CA GLU A 95 -6.44 5.03 0.82
C GLU A 95 -6.11 5.79 -0.50
N PRO A 96 -7.09 5.99 -1.41
CA PRO A 96 -6.89 6.80 -2.61
C PRO A 96 -7.04 8.32 -2.33
N PHE A 97 -6.30 9.15 -3.05
CA PHE A 97 -6.25 10.61 -2.84
C PHE A 97 -6.61 11.44 -4.09
N ALA A 98 -6.76 10.80 -5.25
CA ALA A 98 -6.91 11.51 -6.51
C ALA A 98 -8.05 12.56 -6.47
N PRO A 99 -7.83 13.78 -6.98
CA PRO A 99 -8.82 14.87 -6.86
C PRO A 99 -10.19 14.54 -7.47
N SER A 100 -10.23 13.62 -8.43
CA SER A 100 -11.46 13.11 -9.06
C SER A 100 -12.46 12.52 -8.06
N TRP A 101 -12.03 12.17 -6.84
CA TRP A 101 -12.87 11.65 -5.75
C TRP A 101 -13.36 12.73 -4.77
N ARG A 102 -12.71 13.91 -4.74
CA ARG A 102 -12.99 14.97 -3.74
C ARG A 102 -14.21 15.83 -4.12
N ASN A 103 -14.47 16.00 -5.41
CA ASN A 103 -15.58 16.82 -5.89
C ASN A 103 -16.84 15.98 -6.12
N GLY A 104 -17.68 15.86 -5.09
CA GLY A 104 -19.15 15.71 -5.07
C GLY A 104 -19.90 14.69 -5.95
N ALA A 105 -19.46 14.41 -7.18
CA ALA A 105 -20.16 13.57 -8.16
C ALA A 105 -19.58 12.14 -8.28
N LYS A 106 -18.35 11.89 -7.80
CA LYS A 106 -17.71 10.57 -7.84
C LYS A 106 -17.23 10.17 -6.44
N ARG A 107 -18.15 9.69 -5.60
CA ARG A 107 -17.76 8.92 -4.41
C ARG A 107 -17.17 7.58 -4.88
N ILE A 108 -16.23 7.03 -4.12
CA ILE A 108 -15.82 5.64 -4.32
C ILE A 108 -17.06 4.77 -4.09
N SER A 109 -17.50 4.06 -5.12
CA SER A 109 -18.65 3.17 -5.03
C SER A 109 -18.25 1.84 -4.41
N SER A 110 -19.20 1.15 -3.77
CA SER A 110 -18.99 -0.22 -3.28
C SER A 110 -18.48 -1.14 -4.38
N ALA A 111 -18.98 -1.00 -5.62
CA ALA A 111 -18.51 -1.77 -6.77
C ALA A 111 -17.00 -1.60 -7.04
N LYS A 112 -16.43 -0.40 -6.84
CA LYS A 112 -14.98 -0.20 -6.99
C LYS A 112 -14.18 -0.84 -5.85
N ILE A 113 -14.70 -0.79 -4.63
CA ILE A 113 -14.09 -1.47 -3.48
C ILE A 113 -14.11 -2.99 -3.70
N GLU A 114 -15.25 -3.55 -4.08
CA GLU A 114 -15.42 -4.96 -4.39
C GLU A 114 -14.50 -5.41 -5.53
N GLN A 115 -14.37 -4.61 -6.59
CA GLN A 115 -13.43 -4.87 -7.68
C GLN A 115 -11.99 -4.92 -7.17
N SER A 116 -11.55 -3.96 -6.35
CA SER A 116 -10.20 -3.96 -5.78
C SER A 116 -9.95 -5.17 -4.87
N ILE A 117 -10.93 -5.56 -4.04
CA ILE A 117 -10.86 -6.78 -3.22
C ILE A 117 -10.73 -8.02 -4.10
N ALA A 118 -11.56 -8.15 -5.14
CA ALA A 118 -11.51 -9.28 -6.05
C ALA A 118 -10.18 -9.37 -6.81
N LEU A 119 -9.57 -8.23 -7.17
CA LEU A 119 -8.24 -8.19 -7.79
C LEU A 119 -7.17 -8.76 -6.86
N ILE A 120 -7.16 -8.35 -5.59
CA ILE A 120 -6.22 -8.86 -4.58
C ILE A 120 -6.43 -10.37 -4.39
N GLN A 121 -7.68 -10.79 -4.13
CA GLN A 121 -8.01 -12.20 -3.89
C GLN A 121 -7.59 -13.12 -5.04
N ARG A 122 -7.74 -12.68 -6.29
CA ARG A 122 -7.30 -13.46 -7.46
C ARG A 122 -5.79 -13.63 -7.58
N HIS A 123 -5.00 -12.70 -7.06
CA HIS A 123 -3.53 -12.75 -7.11
C HIS A 123 -2.92 -13.48 -5.89
N CYS A 124 -3.63 -13.45 -4.76
CA CYS A 124 -3.23 -14.13 -3.53
C CYS A 124 -3.70 -15.59 -3.45
N ALA A 125 -4.68 -16.00 -4.26
CA ALA A 125 -5.07 -17.40 -4.45
C ALA A 125 -3.95 -18.21 -5.13
#